data_AF-A0A645CAJ4-F1
#
_entry.id   AF-A0A645CAJ4-F1
#
_cell.length_a   1.000
_cell.length_b   1.000
_cell.length_c   1.000
_cell.angle_alpha   90.00
_cell.angle_beta   90.00
_cell.angle_gamma   90.00
#
_symmetry.space_group_name_H-M   'P 1'
#
loop_
_entity.id
_entity.type
_entity.pdbx_description
1 polymer ?
#
loop_
_entity_poly.entity_id
_entity_poly.type
_entity_poly.pdbx_seq_one_letter_code
_entity_poly.pdbx_strand_id
1 'polypeptide(L)'
;MVKYISDRIGVLHLGHLVETGTKNEIFNNPIHPYTKSLLSAIPEPNPIAVRNSVSMHYDYAASGIDYTKGTLHCVSGEHYVLSTEEEFKKWK
;
A
#
# COMPACT_ATOMS: atom_id res chain seq x y z
N MET A 1 11.83 2.72 -10.47
CA MET A 1 12.84 1.64 -10.51
C MET A 1 12.28 0.32 -9.99
N VAL A 2 11.81 0.23 -8.74
CA VAL A 2 11.31 -1.02 -8.11
C VAL A 2 10.28 -1.79 -8.97
N LYS A 3 9.28 -1.10 -9.56
CA LYS A 3 8.29 -1.71 -10.47
C LYS A 3 8.90 -2.50 -11.63
N TYR A 4 10.08 -2.12 -12.11
CA TYR A 4 10.69 -2.72 -13.30
C TYR A 4 11.69 -3.82 -12.98
N ILE A 5 12.25 -3.82 -11.77
CA ILE A 5 13.34 -4.73 -11.37
C ILE A 5 12.88 -5.86 -10.45
N SER A 6 11.70 -5.72 -9.83
CA SER A 6 11.21 -6.66 -8.82
C SER A 6 9.98 -7.41 -9.35
N ASP A 7 9.96 -8.73 -9.16
CA ASP A 7 8.79 -9.56 -9.45
C ASP A 7 7.77 -9.49 -8.30
N ARG A 8 8.28 -9.44 -7.07
CA ARG A 8 7.50 -9.35 -5.82
C ARG A 8 7.95 -8.16 -5.00
N ILE A 9 7.01 -7.56 -4.29
CA ILE A 9 7.20 -6.35 -3.50
C ILE A 9 6.62 -6.59 -2.12
N GLY A 10 7.42 -6.30 -1.10
CA GLY A 10 6.98 -6.21 0.29
C GLY A 10 7.12 -4.77 0.76
N VAL A 11 6.06 -4.24 1.37
CA VAL A 11 6.02 -2.91 1.98
C VAL A 11 6.18 -3.08 3.48
N LEU A 12 7.14 -2.37 4.05
CA LEU A 12 7.42 -2.34 5.48
C LEU A 12 7.02 -0.99 6.07
N HIS A 13 6.40 -1.02 7.24
CA HIS A 13 6.11 0.17 8.03
C HIS A 13 6.33 -0.14 9.51
N LEU A 14 7.11 0.71 10.19
CA LEU A 14 7.45 0.56 11.62
C LEU A 14 7.99 -0.85 12.00
N GLY A 15 8.71 -1.50 11.07
CA GLY A 15 9.25 -2.86 11.28
C GLY A 15 8.28 -4.00 10.99
N HIS A 16 7.05 -3.71 10.56
CA HIS A 16 6.04 -4.71 10.20
C HIS A 16 5.86 -4.81 8.68
N LEU A 17 5.74 -6.04 8.17
CA LEU A 17 5.41 -6.29 6.76
C LEU A 17 3.92 -6.03 6.57
N VAL A 18 3.59 -4.83 6.07
CA VAL A 18 2.20 -4.36 5.99
C VAL A 18 1.48 -4.80 4.73
N GLU A 19 2.20 -5.01 3.64
CA GLU A 19 1.59 -5.43 2.38
C GLU A 19 2.63 -6.17 1.54
N THR A 20 2.24 -7.27 0.89
CA THR A 20 3.13 -8.06 0.05
C THR A 20 2.38 -8.62 -1.14
N GLY A 21 3.00 -8.68 -2.31
CA GLY A 21 2.36 -9.18 -3.53
C GLY A 21 3.26 -9.02 -4.74
N THR A 22 2.74 -9.36 -5.91
CA THR A 22 3.42 -9.06 -7.17
C THR A 22 3.47 -7.55 -7.42
N LYS A 23 4.41 -7.11 -8.25
CA LYS A 23 4.45 -5.69 -8.67
C LYS A 23 3.13 -5.19 -9.26
N ASN A 24 2.36 -6.05 -9.92
CA ASN A 24 1.12 -5.63 -10.56
C ASN A 24 0.00 -5.47 -9.52
N GLU A 25 -0.10 -6.38 -8.56
CA GLU A 25 -1.10 -6.30 -7.48
C GLU A 25 -0.88 -5.05 -6.64
N ILE A 26 0.35 -4.81 -6.18
CA ILE A 26 0.68 -3.68 -5.30
C ILE A 26 0.48 -2.34 -6.00
N PHE A 27 0.87 -2.21 -7.27
CA PHE A 27 0.74 -0.93 -7.99
C PHE A 27 -0.68 -0.67 -8.50
N ASN A 28 -1.44 -1.70 -8.86
CA ASN A 28 -2.78 -1.52 -9.45
C ASN A 28 -3.89 -1.49 -8.39
N ASN A 29 -3.73 -2.23 -7.29
CA ASN A 29 -4.73 -2.32 -6.24
C ASN A 29 -4.08 -2.27 -4.84
N PRO A 30 -3.33 -1.21 -4.48
CA PRO A 30 -2.83 -1.07 -3.12
C PRO A 30 -4.01 -1.01 -2.14
N ILE A 31 -4.03 -1.84 -1.10
CA ILE A 31 -5.11 -1.85 -0.11
C ILE A 31 -4.72 -0.98 1.09
N HIS A 32 -3.51 -1.15 1.60
CA HIS A 32 -3.10 -0.50 2.84
C HIS A 32 -2.94 1.03 2.62
N PRO A 33 -3.50 1.89 3.50
CA PRO A 33 -3.44 3.35 3.35
C PRO A 33 -2.01 3.92 3.24
N TYR A 34 -1.07 3.36 4.01
CA TYR A 34 0.35 3.68 3.90
C TYR A 34 0.92 3.39 2.50
N THR A 35 0.63 2.23 1.92
CA THR A 35 1.06 1.88 0.55
C THR A 35 0.46 2.83 -0.48
N LYS A 36 -0.83 3.18 -0.34
CA LYS A 36 -1.49 4.20 -1.19
C LYS A 36 -0.76 5.54 -1.13
N SER A 37 -0.37 5.98 0.07
CA SER A 37 0.39 7.22 0.25
C SER A 37 1.78 7.16 -0.41
N LEU A 38 2.53 6.06 -0.23
CA LEU A 38 3.81 5.88 -0.89
C LEU A 38 3.70 5.91 -2.42
N LEU A 39 2.71 5.24 -2.99
CA LEU A 39 2.50 5.21 -4.44
C LEU A 39 2.05 6.58 -4.97
N SER A 40 1.29 7.35 -4.19
CA SER A 40 0.87 8.72 -4.58
C SER A 40 2.05 9.69 -4.74
N ALA A 41 3.19 9.39 -4.11
CA ALA A 41 4.41 10.21 -4.23
C ALA A 41 5.23 9.88 -5.49
N ILE A 42 4.84 8.87 -6.27
CA ILE A 42 5.56 8.50 -7.50
C ILE A 42 5.22 9.51 -8.59
N PRO A 43 6.22 10.24 -9.14
CA PRO A 43 5.97 11.22 -10.19
C PRO A 43 5.57 10.52 -11.49
N GLU A 44 4.45 10.96 -12.06
CA GLU A 44 4.01 10.52 -13.39
C GLU A 44 4.83 11.22 -14.49
N PRO A 45 5.27 10.52 -15.53
CA PRO A 45 6.03 11.12 -16.63
C PRO A 45 5.17 12.03 -17.52
N ASN A 46 3.83 11.91 -17.47
CA ASN A 46 2.93 12.73 -18.26
C ASN A 46 2.64 14.07 -17.56
N PRO A 47 3.06 15.22 -18.11
CA PRO A 47 2.89 16.52 -17.47
C PRO A 47 1.41 16.94 -17.30
N ILE A 48 0.50 16.40 -18.11
CA ILE A 48 -0.95 16.64 -17.99
C ILE A 48 -1.50 15.89 -16.76
N ALA A 49 -1.01 14.68 -16.50
CA ALA A 49 -1.41 13.86 -15.37
C ALA A 49 -0.88 14.43 -14.04
N VAL A 50 0.36 14.94 -14.04
CA VAL A 50 1.00 15.58 -12.87
C VAL A 50 0.19 16.76 -12.34
N ARG A 51 -0.47 17.53 -13.22
CA ARG A 51 -1.27 18.69 -12.79
C ARG A 51 -2.44 18.31 -11.87
N ASN A 52 -2.90 17.07 -11.94
CA ASN A 52 -4.02 16.57 -11.15
C ASN A 52 -3.60 15.59 -10.04
N SER A 53 -2.31 15.23 -9.94
CA SER A 53 -1.85 14.30 -8.91
C SER A 53 -1.80 15.00 -7.55
N VAL A 54 -2.61 14.51 -6.60
CA VAL A 54 -2.58 14.96 -5.21
C VAL A 54 -1.74 13.97 -4.40
N SER A 55 -0.63 14.44 -3.83
CA SER A 55 0.16 13.65 -2.90
C SER A 55 -0.68 13.37 -1.65
N MET A 56 -0.92 12.10 -1.34
CA MET A 56 -1.60 11.69 -0.12
C MET A 56 -0.58 11.63 1.02
N HIS A 57 -0.80 12.42 2.06
CA HIS A 57 -0.02 12.32 3.30
C HIS A 57 -0.71 11.31 4.23
N TYR A 58 -0.02 10.22 4.56
CA TYR A 58 -0.51 9.26 5.54
C TYR A 58 -0.07 9.67 6.94
N ASP A 59 -1.05 10.04 7.78
CA ASP A 59 -0.82 10.31 9.20
C ASP A 59 -1.04 9.05 10.04
N TYR A 60 0.07 8.46 10.49
CA TYR A 60 0.03 7.28 11.34
C TYR A 60 -0.63 7.55 12.70
N ALA A 61 -0.36 8.71 13.32
CA ALA A 61 -0.88 9.01 14.67
C ALA A 61 -2.40 9.13 14.66
N ALA A 62 -2.96 9.70 13.59
CA ALA A 62 -4.41 9.79 13.39
C ALA A 62 -5.05 8.45 12.96
N SER A 63 -4.27 7.53 12.39
CA SER A 63 -4.79 6.27 11.85
C SER A 63 -5.26 5.29 12.94
N GLY A 64 -4.65 5.33 14.13
CA GLY A 64 -4.96 4.42 15.23
C GLY A 64 -4.63 2.95 14.96
N ILE A 65 -3.87 2.65 13.90
CA ILE A 65 -3.57 1.27 13.48
C ILE A 65 -2.54 0.67 14.42
N ASP A 66 -2.84 -0.53 14.93
CA ASP A 66 -1.94 -1.33 15.75
C ASP A 66 -1.55 -2.61 15.01
N TYR A 67 -0.36 -2.59 14.40
CA TYR A 67 0.15 -3.73 13.63
C TYR A 67 0.38 -4.99 14.45
N THR A 68 0.47 -4.91 15.77
CA THR A 68 0.66 -6.09 16.62
C THR A 68 -0.59 -6.96 16.73
N LYS A 69 -1.76 -6.38 16.43
CA LYS A 69 -3.07 -7.05 16.51
C LYS A 69 -3.59 -7.52 15.15
N GLY A 70 -2.94 -7.11 14.07
CA GLY A 70 -3.33 -7.46 12.71
C GLY A 70 -2.97 -8.90 12.34
N THR A 71 -3.70 -9.46 11.39
CA THR A 71 -3.36 -10.72 10.72
C THR A 71 -3.15 -10.50 9.23
N LEU A 72 -2.48 -11.43 8.57
CA LEU A 72 -2.28 -11.36 7.11
C LEU A 72 -3.57 -11.80 6.41
N HIS A 73 -4.22 -10.87 5.73
CA HIS A 73 -5.40 -11.12 4.92
C HIS A 73 -5.03 -11.21 3.45
N CYS A 74 -5.46 -12.29 2.79
CA CYS A 74 -5.30 -12.43 1.33
C CYS A 74 -6.36 -11.60 0.60
N VAL A 75 -5.91 -10.71 -0.29
CA VAL A 75 -6.76 -9.87 -1.13
C VAL A 75 -7.13 -10.62 -2.40
N SER A 76 -6.11 -11.08 -3.12
CA SER A 76 -6.21 -11.80 -4.40
C SER A 76 -4.85 -12.42 -4.73
N GLY A 77 -4.82 -13.60 -5.37
CA GLY A 77 -3.58 -14.17 -5.89
C GLY A 77 -2.50 -14.34 -4.82
N GLU A 78 -1.37 -13.62 -5.00
CA GLU A 78 -0.24 -13.60 -4.05
C GLU A 78 -0.21 -12.34 -3.17
N HIS A 79 -1.29 -11.55 -3.17
CA HIS A 79 -1.40 -10.28 -2.47
C HIS A 79 -1.96 -10.43 -1.06
N TYR A 80 -1.14 -10.11 -0.06
CA TYR A 80 -1.49 -10.10 1.35
C TYR A 80 -1.33 -8.71 1.97
N VAL A 81 -2.19 -8.40 2.94
CA VAL A 81 -2.21 -7.15 3.70
C VAL A 81 -2.26 -7.48 5.19
N LEU A 82 -1.41 -6.84 5.99
CA LEU A 82 -1.50 -6.88 7.44
C LEU A 82 -2.54 -5.87 7.89
N SER A 83 -3.64 -6.38 8.45
CA SER A 83 -4.71 -5.55 8.99
C SER A 83 -5.51 -6.34 10.01
N THR A 84 -6.32 -5.66 10.80
CA THR A 84 -7.43 -6.31 11.52
C THR A 84 -8.59 -6.61 10.57
N GLU A 85 -9.54 -7.44 10.98
CA GLU A 85 -10.73 -7.77 10.15
C GLU A 85 -11.57 -6.52 9.83
N GLU A 86 -11.69 -5.60 10.79
CA GLU A 86 -12.43 -4.35 10.63
C GLU A 86 -11.76 -3.42 9.61
N GLU A 87 -10.44 -3.25 9.73
CA GLU A 87 -9.63 -2.46 8.80
C GLU A 87 -9.64 -3.05 7.40
N PHE A 88 -9.51 -4.38 7.28
CA PHE A 88 -9.54 -5.07 5.99
C PHE A 88 -10.84 -4.80 5.25
N LYS A 89 -11.97 -4.88 5.96
CA LYS A 89 -13.30 -4.60 5.38
C LYS A 89 -13.50 -3.12 5.04
N LYS A 90 -12.82 -2.22 5.74
CA LYS A 90 -12.88 -0.77 5.47
C LYS A 90 -12.08 -0.38 4.22
N TRP A 91 -10.99 -1.08 3.91
CA TRP A 91 -10.07 -0.71 2.82
C TRP A 91 -10.26 -1.49 1.52
N LYS A 92 -10.92 -2.65 1.61
CA LYS A 92 -11.35 -3.46 0.46
C LYS A 92 -12.63 -2.90 -0.15
#